data_AF-A0A3D0G7U7-F1
#
_entry.id   AF-A0A3D0G7U7-F1
#
_cell.length_a   1.000
_cell.length_b   1.000
_cell.length_c   1.000
_cell.angle_alpha   90.00
_cell.angle_beta   90.00
_cell.angle_gamma   90.00
#
_symmetry.space_group_name_H-M   'P 1'
#
loop_
_entity.id
_entity.type
_entity.pdbx_description
1 polymer ?
#
loop_
_entity_poly.entity_id
_entity_poly.type
_entity_poly.pdbx_seq_one_letter_code
_entity_poly.pdbx_strand_id
1 'polypeptide(L)'
;MGETDGSSSAAHGAQDEDESKGSEGFFGRIIGALSPSDVEEPEDGATRFDTTGLPRALIPGIGNLRSMRVEDVMIPGAEIVAVAEDISLDDLVEVFRDSGNTRVPVFRGTLDTPIGLLHLKDVALKYGFNGTPGDFDMAALLRPLIYAPPSMPIGVLLQKMQTER
;
A
#
# COMPACT_ATOMS: atom_id res chain seq x y z
N MET A 1 28.69 -18.55 47.53
CA MET A 1 28.39 -17.20 48.04
C MET A 1 29.32 -16.22 47.34
N GLY A 2 28.76 -15.22 46.65
CA GLY A 2 29.51 -14.04 46.17
C GLY A 2 29.66 -13.97 44.66
N GLU A 3 28.72 -13.29 44.01
CA GLU A 3 28.71 -12.86 42.61
C GLU A 3 29.43 -11.50 42.43
N THR A 4 29.60 -11.09 41.16
CA THR A 4 29.86 -9.71 40.65
C THR A 4 31.28 -9.16 40.86
N ASP A 5 31.90 -8.37 40.00
CA ASP A 5 31.62 -7.79 38.67
C ASP A 5 32.97 -7.29 38.13
N GLY A 6 33.12 -7.12 36.81
CA GLY A 6 34.20 -6.30 36.27
C GLY A 6 34.72 -6.67 34.89
N SER A 7 33.84 -6.67 33.88
CA SER A 7 34.30 -6.53 32.48
C SER A 7 34.81 -5.12 32.25
N SER A 8 36.09 -5.00 31.86
CA SER A 8 36.58 -4.01 30.88
C SER A 8 38.05 -4.29 30.56
N SER A 9 38.31 -4.94 29.44
CA SER A 9 39.45 -4.58 28.61
C SER A 9 39.04 -4.68 27.15
N ALA A 10 39.23 -3.56 26.47
CA ALA A 10 38.98 -3.38 25.06
C ALA A 10 40.10 -3.98 24.22
N ALA A 11 39.78 -4.14 22.94
CA ALA A 11 40.65 -4.19 21.78
C ALA A 11 41.24 -5.54 21.36
N HIS A 12 40.86 -5.86 20.11
CA HIS A 12 41.60 -6.55 19.06
C HIS A 12 41.92 -8.04 19.23
N GLY A 13 41.36 -8.80 18.29
CA GLY A 13 41.85 -10.11 17.88
C GLY A 13 40.97 -10.62 16.75
N ALA A 14 41.49 -10.60 15.53
CA ALA A 14 40.89 -11.22 14.37
C ALA A 14 40.90 -12.76 14.50
N GLN A 15 40.13 -13.41 13.62
CA GLN A 15 40.13 -14.84 13.27
C GLN A 15 39.45 -15.76 14.30
N ASP A 16 38.63 -16.74 13.93
CA ASP A 16 38.21 -17.26 12.64
C ASP A 16 36.91 -18.07 12.85
N GLU A 17 36.14 -18.20 11.77
CA GLU A 17 35.26 -19.34 11.42
C GLU A 17 34.12 -19.74 12.37
N ASP A 18 32.86 -19.56 11.94
CA ASP A 18 32.09 -20.70 11.40
C ASP A 18 30.77 -20.26 10.75
N GLU A 19 30.32 -21.08 9.79
CA GLU A 19 29.13 -20.91 8.96
C GLU A 19 27.84 -20.60 9.74
N SER A 20 27.06 -19.61 9.27
CA SER A 20 25.60 -19.76 9.29
C SER A 20 24.94 -18.95 8.17
N LYS A 21 24.07 -19.64 7.44
CA LYS A 21 23.16 -19.09 6.44
C LYS A 21 22.26 -18.04 7.09
N GLY A 22 22.58 -16.76 6.88
CA GLY A 22 21.74 -15.62 7.22
C GLY A 22 21.22 -14.98 5.93
N SER A 23 19.90 -14.97 5.76
CA SER A 23 19.20 -14.28 4.69
C SER A 23 19.55 -12.79 4.68
N GLU A 24 20.38 -12.36 3.75
CA GLU A 24 20.63 -10.93 3.51
C GLU A 24 19.39 -10.31 2.87
N GLY A 25 18.62 -9.63 3.72
CA GLY A 25 17.44 -8.88 3.33
C GLY A 25 17.77 -7.70 2.41
N PHE A 26 16.73 -7.27 1.70
CA PHE A 26 16.70 -6.19 0.70
C PHE A 26 17.36 -4.87 1.06
N PHE A 27 17.72 -4.64 2.33
CA PHE A 27 18.24 -3.37 2.82
C PHE A 27 19.78 -3.25 2.75
N GLY A 28 20.51 -4.36 2.57
CA GLY A 28 21.97 -4.32 2.37
C GLY A 28 22.40 -3.77 1.00
N ARG A 29 21.50 -3.83 0.01
CA ARG A 29 21.80 -3.42 -1.38
C ARG A 29 21.64 -1.92 -1.65
N ILE A 30 21.05 -1.15 -0.74
CA ILE A 30 20.73 0.27 -0.99
C ILE A 30 21.75 1.22 -0.32
N ILE A 31 22.58 0.75 0.62
CA ILE A 31 23.55 1.60 1.35
C ILE A 31 24.98 1.51 0.77
N GLY A 32 25.21 0.70 -0.28
CA GLY A 32 26.51 0.57 -0.95
C GLY A 32 26.78 1.53 -2.11
N ALA A 33 25.77 2.27 -2.60
CA ALA A 33 25.87 3.05 -3.84
C ALA A 33 26.31 4.51 -3.66
N LEU A 34 26.83 4.90 -2.50
CA LEU A 34 27.28 6.28 -2.20
C LEU A 34 28.77 6.34 -1.84
N SER A 35 29.63 5.74 -2.67
CA SER A 35 31.07 6.04 -2.66
C SER A 35 31.46 6.65 -4.01
N PRO A 36 31.93 7.91 -4.05
CA PRO A 36 32.35 8.55 -5.28
C PRO A 36 33.85 8.29 -5.47
N SER A 37 34.21 7.25 -6.22
CA SER A 37 35.51 7.17 -6.91
C SER A 37 35.41 6.07 -7.97
N ASP A 38 35.76 6.44 -9.20
CA ASP A 38 35.96 5.60 -10.39
C ASP A 38 34.70 5.10 -11.11
N VAL A 39 34.19 5.97 -11.98
CA VAL A 39 33.27 5.60 -13.07
C VAL A 39 34.11 4.97 -14.18
N GLU A 40 34.28 3.65 -14.12
CA GLU A 40 34.48 2.84 -15.32
C GLU A 40 33.10 2.31 -15.73
N GLU A 41 32.66 2.66 -16.94
CA GLU A 41 31.41 2.17 -17.52
C GLU A 41 31.51 0.68 -17.87
N PRO A 42 30.56 -0.18 -17.44
CA PRO A 42 30.32 -1.45 -18.10
C PRO A 42 28.99 -1.43 -18.87
N GLU A 43 29.09 -1.94 -20.09
CA GLU A 43 28.06 -2.22 -21.10
C GLU A 43 26.74 -2.74 -20.49
N ASP A 44 25.66 -1.98 -20.74
CA ASP A 44 24.33 -2.09 -20.14
C ASP A 44 23.50 -3.21 -20.80
N GLY A 45 23.35 -4.33 -20.09
CA GLY A 45 22.45 -5.44 -20.44
C GLY A 45 21.10 -5.40 -19.72
N ALA A 46 20.68 -4.26 -19.20
CA ALA A 46 19.33 -4.06 -18.68
C ALA A 46 18.51 -3.29 -19.73
N THR A 47 17.31 -3.77 -20.06
CA THR A 47 16.33 -3.04 -20.87
C THR A 47 15.95 -1.74 -20.16
N ARG A 48 16.76 -0.71 -20.41
CA ARG A 48 16.51 0.68 -20.04
C ARG A 48 15.31 1.10 -20.87
N PHE A 49 14.17 1.32 -20.23
CA PHE A 49 13.09 2.09 -20.87
C PHE A 49 13.66 3.48 -21.14
N ASP A 50 14.11 3.68 -22.37
CA ASP A 50 14.74 4.91 -22.80
C ASP A 50 13.69 6.01 -22.90
N THR A 51 13.66 6.85 -21.88
CA THR A 51 12.75 7.99 -21.76
C THR A 51 13.35 9.27 -22.35
N THR A 52 14.55 9.20 -22.94
CA THR A 52 15.30 10.36 -23.43
C THR A 52 14.63 11.07 -24.61
N GLY A 53 13.72 10.40 -25.32
CA GLY A 53 12.97 10.96 -26.46
C GLY A 53 11.50 11.31 -26.18
N LEU A 54 10.96 10.95 -25.02
CA LEU A 54 9.58 11.31 -24.69
C LEU A 54 9.56 12.75 -24.16
N PRO A 55 8.73 13.66 -24.72
CA PRO A 55 8.58 14.99 -24.15
C PRO A 55 8.20 14.84 -22.68
N ARG A 56 8.86 15.61 -21.80
CA ARG A 56 8.72 15.52 -20.33
C ARG A 56 7.27 15.56 -19.83
N ALA A 57 6.36 16.05 -20.66
CA ALA A 57 4.92 16.10 -20.43
C ALA A 57 4.19 14.74 -20.56
N LEU A 58 4.76 13.74 -21.25
CA LEU A 58 4.11 12.45 -21.54
C LEU A 58 4.47 11.31 -20.59
N ILE A 59 5.39 11.54 -19.66
CA ILE A 59 5.65 10.64 -18.54
C ILE A 59 5.04 11.32 -17.33
N PRO A 60 3.94 10.81 -16.75
CA PRO A 60 3.49 11.21 -15.43
C PRO A 60 4.57 10.78 -14.42
N GLY A 61 5.65 11.57 -14.34
CA GLY A 61 6.72 11.32 -13.41
C GLY A 61 6.21 11.53 -11.98
N ILE A 62 6.84 10.85 -11.02
CA ILE A 62 6.69 11.13 -9.58
C ILE A 62 6.75 12.63 -9.26
N GLY A 63 7.49 13.41 -10.07
CA GLY A 63 7.56 14.86 -9.95
C GLY A 63 6.21 15.58 -10.06
N ASN A 64 5.30 15.13 -10.94
CA ASN A 64 3.99 15.76 -11.12
C ASN A 64 3.07 15.49 -9.92
N LEU A 65 3.18 14.32 -9.30
CA LEU A 65 2.38 13.96 -8.12
C LEU A 65 2.60 14.91 -6.95
N ARG A 66 3.78 15.56 -6.87
CA ARG A 66 4.11 16.49 -5.78
C ARG A 66 3.27 17.77 -5.79
N SER A 67 2.79 18.19 -6.96
CA SER A 67 1.96 19.40 -7.13
C SER A 67 0.46 19.11 -7.23
N MET A 68 0.06 17.85 -7.37
CA MET A 68 -1.34 17.46 -7.53
C MET A 68 -2.12 17.48 -6.21
N ARG A 69 -3.41 17.79 -6.32
CA ARG A 69 -4.41 17.77 -5.27
C ARG A 69 -5.34 16.58 -5.44
N VAL A 70 -6.11 16.27 -4.41
CA VAL A 70 -7.09 15.18 -4.43
C VAL A 70 -8.10 15.38 -5.58
N GLU A 71 -8.54 16.61 -5.81
CA GLU A 71 -9.46 16.95 -6.90
C GLU A 71 -8.93 16.61 -8.30
N ASP A 72 -7.61 16.61 -8.49
CA ASP A 72 -6.98 16.33 -9.79
C ASP A 72 -7.00 14.83 -10.15
N VAL A 73 -7.24 13.95 -9.16
CA VAL A 73 -7.13 12.48 -9.30
C VAL A 73 -8.34 11.70 -8.80
N MET A 74 -9.33 12.37 -8.19
CA MET A 74 -10.52 11.72 -7.64
C MET A 74 -11.46 11.21 -8.73
N ILE A 75 -12.21 10.16 -8.40
CA ILE A 75 -13.33 9.70 -9.24
C ILE A 75 -14.52 10.65 -9.01
N PRO A 76 -15.15 11.20 -10.07
CA PRO A 76 -16.35 12.02 -9.94
C PRO A 76 -17.49 11.27 -9.25
N GLY A 77 -18.29 11.98 -8.44
CA GLY A 77 -19.36 11.36 -7.65
C GLY A 77 -20.35 10.49 -8.46
N ALA A 78 -20.66 10.90 -9.69
CA ALA A 78 -21.56 10.17 -10.58
C ALA A 78 -20.97 8.85 -11.13
N GLU A 79 -19.65 8.67 -11.07
CA GLU A 79 -18.93 7.50 -11.56
C GLU A 79 -18.55 6.54 -10.43
N ILE A 80 -18.87 6.87 -9.17
CA ILE A 80 -18.56 6.02 -8.02
C ILE A 80 -19.47 4.79 -8.03
N VAL A 81 -18.86 3.61 -8.09
CA VAL A 81 -19.53 2.34 -7.77
C VAL A 81 -19.60 2.22 -6.25
N ALA A 82 -20.80 2.32 -5.70
CA ALA A 82 -21.08 2.20 -4.26
C ALA A 82 -22.23 1.21 -4.03
N VAL A 83 -22.34 0.72 -2.80
CA VAL A 83 -23.42 -0.22 -2.40
C VAL A 83 -24.21 0.32 -1.21
N ALA A 84 -25.51 0.02 -1.18
CA ALA A 84 -26.36 0.37 -0.05
C ALA A 84 -26.09 -0.55 1.15
N GLU A 85 -26.34 -0.07 2.36
CA GLU A 85 -26.10 -0.85 3.59
C GLU A 85 -26.97 -2.10 3.73
N ASP A 86 -28.12 -2.13 3.05
CA ASP A 86 -29.14 -3.18 3.07
C ASP A 86 -29.07 -4.12 1.86
N ILE A 87 -28.02 -4.01 1.03
CA ILE A 87 -27.81 -4.89 -0.13
C ILE A 87 -27.71 -6.36 0.31
N SER A 88 -28.30 -7.27 -0.50
CA SER A 88 -28.13 -8.71 -0.26
C SER A 88 -26.70 -9.16 -0.56
N LEU A 89 -26.28 -10.29 0.01
CA LEU A 89 -24.96 -10.85 -0.28
C LEU A 89 -24.81 -11.22 -1.76
N ASP A 90 -25.86 -11.74 -2.38
CA ASP A 90 -25.83 -12.17 -3.79
C ASP A 90 -25.66 -10.97 -4.73
N ASP A 91 -26.45 -9.91 -4.53
CA ASP A 91 -26.34 -8.67 -5.31
C ASP A 91 -24.98 -8.00 -5.10
N LEU A 92 -24.45 -8.04 -3.88
CA LEU A 92 -23.12 -7.51 -3.58
C LEU A 92 -22.03 -8.26 -4.34
N VAL A 93 -22.12 -9.59 -4.45
CA VAL A 93 -21.17 -10.40 -5.22
C VAL A 93 -21.25 -10.04 -6.71
N GLU A 94 -22.45 -9.79 -7.25
CA GLU A 94 -22.62 -9.31 -8.62
C GLU A 94 -21.93 -7.94 -8.83
N VAL A 95 -22.11 -7.00 -7.91
CA VAL A 95 -21.42 -5.69 -7.97
C VAL A 95 -19.90 -5.86 -8.02
N PHE A 96 -19.33 -6.74 -7.20
CA PHE A 96 -17.89 -7.01 -7.23
C PHE A 96 -17.43 -7.65 -8.54
N ARG A 97 -18.24 -8.57 -9.09
CA ARG A 97 -17.93 -9.24 -10.35
C ARG A 97 -17.96 -8.28 -11.53
N ASP A 98 -18.95 -7.41 -11.57
CA ASP A 98 -19.20 -6.52 -12.71
C ASP A 98 -18.30 -5.28 -12.68
N SER A 99 -18.01 -4.74 -11.48
CA SER A 99 -17.14 -3.57 -11.34
C SER A 99 -15.64 -3.92 -11.38
N GLY A 100 -15.26 -5.14 -10.97
CA GLY A 100 -13.86 -5.53 -10.79
C GLY A 100 -13.13 -4.80 -9.66
N ASN A 101 -13.84 -4.03 -8.83
CA ASN A 101 -13.25 -3.24 -7.76
C ASN A 101 -12.99 -4.10 -6.52
N THR A 102 -11.79 -4.00 -5.94
CA THR A 102 -11.48 -4.72 -4.68
C THR A 102 -12.11 -4.04 -3.45
N ARG A 103 -12.44 -2.75 -3.54
CA ARG A 103 -13.02 -1.95 -2.46
C ARG A 103 -14.17 -1.12 -2.99
N VAL A 104 -15.26 -1.06 -2.24
CA VAL A 104 -16.42 -0.24 -2.57
C VAL A 104 -16.91 0.51 -1.32
N PRO A 105 -17.27 1.79 -1.43
CA PRO A 105 -17.92 2.51 -0.34
C PRO A 105 -19.33 1.98 -0.12
N VAL A 106 -19.73 1.94 1.16
CA VAL A 106 -21.09 1.59 1.59
C VAL A 106 -21.77 2.86 2.10
N PHE A 107 -23.00 3.10 1.68
CA PHE A 107 -23.77 4.29 2.06
C PHE A 107 -25.12 3.94 2.69
N ARG A 108 -25.66 4.90 3.43
CA ARG A 108 -27.02 4.85 3.99
C ARG A 108 -27.90 5.88 3.30
N GLY A 109 -28.94 5.41 2.60
CA GLY A 109 -29.91 6.27 1.91
C GLY A 109 -29.36 6.94 0.66
N THR A 110 -28.41 7.87 0.80
CA THR A 110 -27.80 8.64 -0.30
C THR A 110 -26.29 8.50 -0.31
N LEU A 111 -25.66 8.66 -1.48
CA LEU A 111 -24.19 8.63 -1.63
C LEU A 111 -23.45 9.65 -0.76
N ASP A 112 -24.11 10.74 -0.37
CA ASP A 112 -23.56 11.77 0.52
C ASP A 112 -23.39 11.31 1.99
N THR A 113 -23.94 10.13 2.34
CA THR A 113 -23.84 9.55 3.69
C THR A 113 -23.09 8.20 3.64
N PRO A 114 -21.78 8.21 3.37
CA PRO A 114 -20.98 7.00 3.39
C PRO A 114 -20.75 6.55 4.84
N ILE A 115 -21.00 5.28 5.13
CA ILE A 115 -20.90 4.71 6.48
C ILE A 115 -19.63 3.88 6.68
N GLY A 116 -19.01 3.41 5.58
CA GLY A 116 -17.79 2.62 5.65
C GLY A 116 -17.26 2.23 4.28
N LEU A 117 -16.15 1.50 4.30
CA LEU A 117 -15.53 0.91 3.12
C LEU A 117 -15.56 -0.62 3.24
N LEU A 118 -16.06 -1.28 2.21
CA LEU A 118 -16.11 -2.73 2.16
C LEU A 118 -14.98 -3.27 1.29
N HIS A 119 -14.33 -4.34 1.74
CA HIS A 119 -13.24 -5.00 1.02
C HIS A 119 -13.66 -6.39 0.55
N LEU A 120 -13.47 -6.69 -0.74
CA LEU A 120 -13.82 -7.98 -1.35
C LEU A 120 -13.20 -9.18 -0.60
N LYS A 121 -11.91 -9.08 -0.24
CA LYS A 121 -11.23 -10.07 0.60
C LYS A 121 -11.99 -10.43 1.89
N ASP A 122 -12.57 -9.46 2.59
CA ASP A 122 -13.24 -9.72 3.86
C ASP A 122 -14.55 -10.48 3.63
N VAL A 123 -15.28 -10.12 2.57
CA VAL A 123 -16.47 -10.85 2.10
C VAL A 123 -16.10 -12.28 1.70
N ALA A 124 -15.06 -12.45 0.89
CA ALA A 124 -14.63 -13.75 0.38
C ALA A 124 -14.15 -14.69 1.51
N LEU A 125 -13.40 -14.17 2.48
CA LEU A 125 -12.93 -14.97 3.61
C LEU A 125 -14.05 -15.39 4.57
N LYS A 126 -15.07 -14.54 4.76
CA LYS A 126 -16.16 -14.80 5.70
C LYS A 126 -17.30 -15.63 5.08
N TYR A 127 -17.57 -15.45 3.78
CA TYR A 127 -18.75 -16.03 3.11
C TYR A 127 -18.43 -16.90 1.87
N GLY A 128 -17.21 -16.88 1.31
CA GLY A 128 -16.91 -17.53 0.03
C GLY A 128 -16.31 -18.95 0.09
N PHE A 129 -15.39 -19.23 1.02
CA PHE A 129 -14.62 -20.49 1.06
C PHE A 129 -15.03 -21.41 2.22
N ASN A 130 -16.28 -21.89 2.23
CA ASN A 130 -16.89 -22.61 3.38
C ASN A 130 -17.19 -21.70 4.59
N GLY A 131 -17.58 -20.46 4.33
CA GLY A 131 -18.06 -19.54 5.37
C GLY A 131 -19.20 -20.15 6.19
N THR A 132 -19.29 -19.77 7.47
CA THR A 132 -20.37 -20.22 8.35
C THR A 132 -21.71 -19.84 7.72
N PRO A 133 -22.64 -20.79 7.53
CA PRO A 133 -24.02 -20.45 7.18
C PRO A 133 -24.56 -19.54 8.28
N GLY A 134 -24.84 -18.29 7.93
CA GLY A 134 -25.25 -17.28 8.87
C GLY A 134 -25.70 -16.04 8.13
N ASP A 135 -26.49 -15.23 8.83
CA ASP A 135 -27.03 -14.01 8.24
C ASP A 135 -25.89 -13.08 7.82
N PHE A 136 -26.07 -12.46 6.66
CA PHE A 136 -25.12 -11.49 6.13
C PHE A 136 -25.10 -10.26 7.04
N ASP A 137 -23.95 -10.02 7.67
CA ASP A 137 -23.76 -8.88 8.57
C ASP A 137 -22.79 -7.89 7.93
N MET A 138 -23.37 -6.89 7.27
CA MET A 138 -22.66 -5.78 6.63
C MET A 138 -21.80 -5.01 7.64
N ALA A 139 -22.35 -4.71 8.82
CA ALA A 139 -21.70 -3.83 9.79
C ALA A 139 -20.36 -4.41 10.28
N ALA A 140 -20.28 -5.73 10.44
CA ALA A 140 -19.05 -6.42 10.83
C ALA A 140 -17.94 -6.41 9.75
N LEU A 141 -18.24 -6.01 8.52
CA LEU A 141 -17.29 -5.97 7.40
C LEU A 141 -16.83 -4.54 7.07
N LEU A 142 -17.49 -3.52 7.62
CA LEU A 142 -17.18 -2.13 7.31
C LEU A 142 -15.85 -1.70 7.92
N ARG A 143 -14.97 -1.20 7.07
CA ARG A 143 -13.74 -0.52 7.48
C ARG A 143 -13.95 0.99 7.57
N PRO A 144 -13.19 1.70 8.43
CA PRO A 144 -13.27 3.15 8.54
C PRO A 144 -12.97 3.86 7.22
N LEU A 145 -13.60 5.02 7.03
CA LEU A 145 -13.35 5.90 5.89
C LEU A 145 -12.30 6.95 6.25
N ILE A 146 -11.43 7.23 5.27
CA ILE A 146 -10.47 8.32 5.34
C ILE A 146 -11.07 9.53 4.63
N TYR A 147 -11.39 10.58 5.38
CA TYR A 147 -11.86 11.84 4.83
C TYR A 147 -10.69 12.74 4.43
N ALA A 148 -10.81 13.36 3.25
CA ALA A 148 -9.86 14.33 2.70
C ALA A 148 -10.60 15.41 1.90
N PRO A 149 -10.28 16.70 2.10
CA PRO A 149 -10.84 17.77 1.28
C PRO A 149 -10.23 17.77 -0.13
N PRO A 150 -10.96 18.27 -1.16
CA PRO A 150 -10.50 18.28 -2.55
C PRO A 150 -9.14 19.00 -2.74
N SER A 151 -8.90 20.05 -1.95
CA SER A 151 -7.68 20.86 -2.02
C SER A 151 -6.46 20.22 -1.34
N MET A 152 -6.60 19.08 -0.66
CA MET A 152 -5.48 18.41 0.02
C MET A 152 -4.42 17.94 -1.00
N PRO A 153 -3.12 18.15 -0.77
CA PRO A 153 -2.08 17.58 -1.62
C PRO A 153 -2.09 16.04 -1.56
N ILE A 154 -1.93 15.37 -2.71
CA ILE A 154 -2.03 13.90 -2.76
C ILE A 154 -0.94 13.19 -1.94
N GLY A 155 0.22 13.82 -1.77
CA GLY A 155 1.29 13.28 -0.91
C GLY A 155 0.88 13.20 0.56
N VAL A 156 0.09 14.16 1.04
CA VAL A 156 -0.44 14.17 2.41
C VAL A 156 -1.49 13.07 2.57
N LEU A 157 -2.38 12.92 1.58
CA LEU A 157 -3.37 11.84 1.59
C LEU A 157 -2.71 10.46 1.56
N LEU A 158 -1.69 10.27 0.71
CA LEU A 158 -0.95 9.02 0.62
C LEU A 158 -0.29 8.67 1.96
N GLN A 159 0.33 9.65 2.64
CA GLN A 159 0.91 9.44 3.95
C GLN A 159 -0.15 9.02 4.97
N LYS A 160 -1.30 9.71 5.01
CA LYS A 160 -2.44 9.35 5.87
C LYS A 160 -2.92 7.92 5.60
N MET A 161 -3.10 7.56 4.34
CA MET A 161 -3.48 6.20 3.91
C MET A 161 -2.45 5.14 4.32
N GLN A 162 -1.16 5.46 4.37
CA GLN A 162 -0.10 4.53 4.79
C GLN A 162 -0.05 4.33 6.30
N THR A 163 -0.34 5.37 7.09
CA THR A 163 -0.37 5.31 8.55
C THR A 163 -1.62 4.61 9.07
N GLU A 164 -2.75 4.77 8.37
CA GLU A 164 -4.05 4.19 8.76
C GLU A 164 -4.30 2.80 8.13
N ARG A 165 -3.26 2.13 7.59
CA ARG A 165 -3.36 0.77 7.01
C ARG A 165 -3.55 -0.33 8.03
#